data_AF-A0A7S8F273-F1
#
_entry.id   AF-A0A7S8F273-F1
#
_cell.length_a   1.000
_cell.length_b   1.000
_cell.length_c   1.000
_cell.angle_alpha   90.00
_cell.angle_beta   90.00
_cell.angle_gamma   90.00
#
_symmetry.space_group_name_H-M   'P 1'
#
loop_
_entity.id
_entity.type
_entity.pdbx_description
1 polymer ?
#
loop_
_entity_poly.entity_id
_entity_poly.type
_entity_poly.pdbx_seq_one_letter_code
_entity_poly.pdbx_strand_id
1 'polypeptide(L)'
;MLADRALNGVEEAVFYHGEEVARRRRYDSRLLLAHLARLDRMAERPEVQAALALLDDQIEGLARGEELSDPATAACPRAERGEKRQDRVPPVPSCRDCGGDCDIPHGELGPDDCQWYPNRIARMEEARPDLADTPDELARELAGERGVDWEECADAIEGFQLEAFEADGYEWWLVTDEPGMMDSILHDYREEEEEGS
;
A
#
# COMPACT_ATOMS: atom_id res chain seq x y z
N MET A 1 10.81 -0.52 7.72
CA MET A 1 11.19 -0.38 6.29
C MET A 1 11.70 -1.73 5.76
N LEU A 2 11.74 -1.96 4.44
CA LEU A 2 12.25 -3.20 3.83
C LEU A 2 13.71 -3.52 4.25
N ALA A 3 14.60 -2.51 4.18
CA ALA A 3 16.02 -2.67 4.55
C ALA A 3 16.19 -3.05 6.03
N ASP A 4 15.41 -2.41 6.91
CA ASP A 4 15.41 -2.69 8.34
C ASP A 4 14.94 -4.12 8.65
N ARG A 5 13.84 -4.58 8.02
CA ARG A 5 13.38 -5.97 8.14
C ARG A 5 14.35 -7.00 7.55
N ALA A 6 15.06 -6.63 6.48
CA ALA A 6 16.05 -7.49 5.84
C ALA A 6 17.32 -7.67 6.69
N LEU A 7 17.80 -6.60 7.34
CA LEU A 7 19.03 -6.61 8.14
C LEU A 7 18.80 -7.04 9.60
N ASN A 8 17.71 -6.56 10.21
CA ASN A 8 17.42 -6.78 11.62
C ASN A 8 16.40 -7.89 11.87
N GLY A 9 15.80 -8.45 10.82
CA GLY A 9 14.76 -9.48 10.92
C GLY A 9 13.43 -8.96 11.44
N VAL A 10 12.49 -9.86 11.66
CA VAL A 10 11.16 -9.59 12.23
C VAL A 10 11.00 -10.39 13.52
N GLU A 11 10.49 -9.74 14.56
CA GLU A 11 10.17 -10.41 15.82
C GLU A 11 8.77 -11.03 15.74
N GLU A 12 8.71 -12.33 16.00
CA GLU A 12 7.47 -13.11 16.05
C GLU A 12 7.28 -13.63 17.48
N ALA A 13 6.08 -13.39 18.03
CA ALA A 13 5.66 -14.03 19.26
C ALA A 13 5.48 -15.54 19.04
N VAL A 14 6.06 -16.33 19.93
CA VAL A 14 5.96 -17.80 19.96
C VAL A 14 4.91 -18.16 21.00
N PHE A 15 3.77 -18.66 20.52
CA PHE A 15 2.66 -19.08 21.36
C PHE A 15 2.72 -20.59 21.62
N TYR A 16 2.43 -21.00 22.86
CA TYR A 16 2.24 -22.38 23.24
C TYR A 16 0.98 -22.48 24.10
N HIS A 17 0.00 -23.29 23.67
CA HIS A 17 -1.33 -23.39 24.31
C HIS A 17 -2.04 -22.04 24.51
N GLY A 18 -1.90 -21.09 23.58
CA GLY A 18 -2.59 -19.81 23.61
C GLY A 18 -1.93 -18.74 24.48
N GLU A 19 -0.84 -19.06 25.18
CA GLU A 19 -0.04 -18.08 25.92
C GLU A 19 1.24 -17.72 25.13
N GLU A 20 1.62 -16.43 25.13
CA GLU A 20 2.90 -15.98 24.57
C GLU A 20 4.04 -16.47 25.47
N VAL A 21 4.81 -17.44 25.00
CA VAL A 21 5.87 -18.08 25.79
C VAL A 21 7.25 -17.49 25.49
N ALA A 22 7.47 -16.92 24.31
CA ALA A 22 8.72 -16.27 23.94
C ALA A 22 8.56 -15.34 22.72
N ARG A 23 9.61 -14.57 22.41
CA ARG A 23 9.76 -13.87 21.12
C ARG A 23 10.98 -14.40 20.39
N ARG A 24 10.81 -14.75 19.12
CA ARG A 24 11.90 -15.18 18.24
C ARG A 24 12.11 -14.18 17.12
N ARG A 25 13.35 -14.03 16.68
CA ARG A 25 13.69 -13.18 15.54
C ARG A 25 13.89 -14.03 14.30
N ARG A 26 13.12 -13.75 13.24
CA ARG A 26 13.16 -14.45 11.96
C ARG A 26 13.79 -13.55 10.90
N TYR A 27 14.76 -14.08 10.17
CA TYR A 27 15.35 -13.43 9.01
C TYR A 27 14.77 -14.02 7.72
N ASP A 28 14.33 -13.16 6.81
CA ASP A 28 13.81 -13.58 5.51
C ASP A 28 14.88 -13.39 4.43
N SER A 29 15.37 -14.51 3.89
CA SER A 29 16.41 -14.49 2.86
C SER A 29 15.95 -13.82 1.56
N ARG A 30 14.66 -13.84 1.23
CA ARG A 30 14.13 -13.16 0.03
C ARG A 30 14.15 -11.65 0.20
N LEU A 31 13.78 -11.14 1.39
CA LEU A 31 13.87 -9.71 1.68
C LEU A 31 15.33 -9.24 1.64
N LEU A 32 16.27 -10.04 2.16
CA LEU A 32 17.69 -9.74 2.06
C LEU A 32 18.18 -9.69 0.61
N LEU A 33 17.88 -10.72 -0.19
CA LEU A 33 18.29 -10.77 -1.59
C LEU A 33 17.65 -9.65 -2.43
N ALA A 34 16.39 -9.31 -2.18
CA ALA A 34 15.73 -8.18 -2.83
C ALA A 34 16.40 -6.84 -2.48
N HIS A 35 16.81 -6.67 -1.22
CA HIS A 35 17.54 -5.48 -0.81
C HIS A 35 18.93 -5.41 -1.47
N LEU A 36 19.67 -6.51 -1.52
CA LEU A 36 20.97 -6.59 -2.18
C LEU A 36 20.86 -6.29 -3.68
N ALA A 37 19.90 -6.89 -4.39
CA ALA A 37 19.67 -6.60 -5.81
C ALA A 37 19.36 -5.12 -6.08
N ARG A 38 18.68 -4.44 -5.14
CA ARG A 38 18.45 -3.00 -5.22
C ARG A 38 19.73 -2.20 -5.00
N LEU A 39 20.59 -2.62 -4.07
CA LEU A 39 21.89 -1.99 -3.84
C LEU A 39 22.82 -2.19 -5.05
N ASP A 40 22.83 -3.37 -5.65
CA ASP A 40 23.60 -3.66 -6.87
C ASP A 40 23.19 -2.70 -8.00
N ARG A 41 21.88 -2.55 -8.23
CA ARG A 41 21.36 -1.58 -9.21
C ARG A 41 21.75 -0.13 -8.90
N MET A 42 21.81 0.24 -7.62
CA MET A 42 22.26 1.59 -7.22
C MET A 42 23.77 1.76 -7.44
N ALA A 43 24.55 0.71 -7.18
CA ALA A 43 25.99 0.70 -7.38
C ALA A 43 26.35 0.85 -8.86
N GLU A 44 25.55 0.31 -9.79
CA GLU A 44 25.78 0.45 -11.24
C GLU A 44 25.65 1.89 -11.78
N ARG A 45 25.10 2.82 -10.99
CA ARG A 45 24.91 4.20 -11.44
C ARG A 45 26.28 4.89 -11.64
N PRO A 46 26.49 5.58 -12.77
CA PRO A 46 27.79 6.17 -13.09
C PRO A 46 28.20 7.26 -12.10
N GLU A 47 27.24 7.99 -11.53
CA GLU A 47 27.52 8.96 -10.47
C GLU A 47 28.06 8.29 -9.19
N VAL A 48 27.50 7.13 -8.83
CA VAL A 48 27.88 6.38 -7.63
C VAL A 48 29.26 5.76 -7.84
N GLN A 49 29.54 5.18 -9.02
CA GLN A 49 30.86 4.66 -9.36
C GLN A 49 31.95 5.74 -9.34
N ALA A 50 31.66 6.92 -9.89
CA ALA A 50 32.59 8.05 -9.87
C ALA A 50 32.86 8.55 -8.45
N ALA A 51 31.84 8.59 -7.59
CA ALA A 51 32.00 8.95 -6.19
C ALA A 51 32.77 7.90 -5.38
N LEU A 52 32.51 6.60 -5.63
CA LEU A 52 33.21 5.49 -4.98
C LEU A 52 34.71 5.52 -5.24
N ALA A 53 35.14 5.92 -6.44
CA ALA A 53 36.56 6.03 -6.79
C ALA A 53 37.31 7.10 -5.98
N LEU A 54 36.60 8.07 -5.38
CA LEU A 54 37.16 9.16 -4.59
C LEU A 54 36.94 8.99 -3.08
N LEU A 55 36.21 7.94 -2.68
CA LEU A 55 35.70 7.79 -1.33
C LEU A 55 36.83 7.65 -0.30
N ASP A 56 37.83 6.82 -0.58
CA ASP A 56 38.94 6.57 0.34
C ASP A 56 39.75 7.86 0.59
N ASP A 57 40.08 8.60 -0.47
CA ASP A 57 40.79 9.89 -0.38
C ASP A 57 40.00 10.92 0.43
N GLN A 58 38.66 10.94 0.29
CA GLN A 58 37.78 11.82 1.05
C GLN A 58 37.71 11.44 2.54
N ILE A 59 37.67 10.14 2.86
CA ILE A 59 37.72 9.65 4.24
C ILE A 59 39.05 10.06 4.90
N GLU A 60 40.17 9.91 4.19
CA GLU A 60 41.48 10.32 4.69
C GLU A 60 41.59 11.84 4.85
N GLY A 61 41.01 12.62 3.94
CA GLY A 61 40.88 14.08 4.06
C GLY A 61 40.13 14.49 5.32
N LEU A 62 38.96 13.88 5.55
CA LEU A 62 38.17 14.11 6.76
C LEU A 62 38.94 13.76 8.04
N ALA A 63 39.68 12.65 8.05
CA ALA A 63 40.51 12.25 9.19
C ALA A 63 41.62 13.29 9.49
N ARG A 64 42.07 14.04 8.48
CA ARG A 64 43.05 15.12 8.58
C ARG A 64 42.40 16.49 8.83
N GLY A 65 41.07 16.57 8.90
CA GLY A 65 40.30 17.79 9.14
C GLY A 65 40.06 18.65 7.89
N GLU A 66 40.23 18.09 6.69
CA GLU A 66 39.93 18.76 5.42
C GLU A 66 38.42 18.72 5.11
N GLU A 67 37.94 19.72 4.37
CA GLU A 67 36.55 19.80 3.94
C GLU A 67 36.30 18.86 2.74
N LEU A 68 35.13 18.22 2.70
CA LEU A 68 34.75 17.31 1.62
C LEU A 68 34.66 18.06 0.29
N SER A 69 35.34 17.54 -0.73
CA SER A 69 35.15 18.01 -2.11
C SER A 69 33.83 17.48 -2.66
N ASP A 70 33.16 18.27 -3.50
CA ASP A 70 31.94 17.82 -4.16
C ASP A 70 32.31 16.78 -5.24
N PRO A 71 31.88 15.50 -5.12
CA PRO A 71 32.21 14.46 -6.09
C PRO A 71 31.66 14.76 -7.49
N ALA A 72 30.67 15.66 -7.62
CA ALA A 72 30.18 16.11 -8.92
C ALA A 72 31.18 16.98 -9.71
N THR A 73 32.17 17.58 -9.03
CA THR A 73 33.18 18.45 -9.66
C THR A 73 34.44 17.74 -10.13
N ALA A 74 34.73 16.52 -9.63
CA ALA A 74 36.02 15.86 -9.86
C ALA A 74 36.06 14.88 -11.06
N ALA A 75 34.91 14.41 -11.57
CA ALA A 75 34.85 13.33 -12.57
C ALA A 75 34.23 13.72 -13.93
N CYS A 76 34.28 14.99 -14.35
CA CYS A 76 33.78 15.40 -15.67
C CYS A 76 34.74 16.38 -16.37
N PRO A 77 35.38 16.02 -17.50
CA PRO A 77 36.04 17.00 -18.35
C PRO A 77 34.95 17.86 -18.96
N ARG A 78 34.67 19.03 -18.35
CA ARG A 78 33.71 20.08 -18.76
C ARG A 78 32.77 19.64 -19.90
N ALA A 79 31.95 18.63 -19.64
CA ALA A 79 30.74 18.46 -20.41
C ALA A 79 29.96 19.72 -20.08
N GLU A 80 29.53 20.42 -21.12
CA GLU A 80 28.74 21.63 -21.01
C GLU A 80 27.70 21.43 -19.91
N ARG A 81 27.41 22.50 -19.19
CA ARG A 81 26.27 22.59 -18.26
C ARG A 81 24.97 22.52 -19.08
N GLY A 82 24.84 21.53 -19.96
CA GLY A 82 23.61 21.06 -20.50
C GLY A 82 22.85 20.57 -19.28
N GLU A 83 21.75 21.26 -19.02
CA GLU A 83 20.69 20.81 -18.15
C GLU A 83 20.62 19.29 -18.27
N LYS A 84 21.12 18.57 -17.26
CA LYS A 84 20.75 17.17 -17.08
C LYS A 84 19.27 17.26 -16.77
N ARG A 85 18.48 17.32 -17.84
CA ARG A 85 17.03 17.32 -17.84
C ARG A 85 16.73 16.06 -17.06
N GLN A 86 16.39 16.23 -15.78
CA GLN A 86 15.91 15.14 -14.98
C GLN A 86 14.86 14.45 -15.85
N ASP A 87 14.92 13.12 -15.92
CA ASP A 87 13.82 12.39 -16.53
C ASP A 87 12.55 12.98 -15.95
N ARG A 88 11.68 13.45 -16.85
CA ARG A 88 10.51 14.22 -16.46
C ARG A 88 9.74 13.28 -15.56
N VAL A 89 9.81 13.51 -14.25
CA VAL A 89 9.01 12.78 -13.29
C VAL A 89 7.59 13.02 -13.78
N PRO A 90 6.81 11.98 -14.13
CA PRO A 90 5.41 12.19 -14.45
C PRO A 90 4.82 13.02 -13.31
N PRO A 91 4.02 14.05 -13.62
CA PRO A 91 3.49 14.92 -12.58
C PRO A 91 2.94 14.05 -11.46
N VAL A 92 3.32 14.38 -10.22
CA VAL A 92 2.69 13.77 -9.04
C VAL A 92 1.19 13.91 -9.29
N PRO A 93 0.44 12.80 -9.30
CA PRO A 93 -0.95 12.89 -9.75
C PRO A 93 -1.68 13.89 -8.86
N SER A 94 -2.51 14.72 -9.48
CA SER A 94 -2.86 16.03 -8.93
C SER A 94 -3.75 15.97 -7.69
N CYS A 95 -4.39 14.84 -7.44
CA CYS A 95 -5.29 14.74 -6.30
C CYS A 95 -4.52 14.72 -4.98
N ARG A 96 -4.87 15.68 -4.12
CA ARG A 96 -4.26 15.81 -2.78
C ARG A 96 -4.60 14.65 -1.85
N ASP A 97 -5.66 13.91 -2.16
CA ASP A 97 -6.24 12.89 -1.27
C ASP A 97 -5.97 11.45 -1.75
N CYS A 98 -6.10 11.12 -3.05
CA CYS A 98 -5.73 9.79 -3.57
C CYS A 98 -4.36 9.70 -4.24
N GLY A 99 -3.72 10.83 -4.59
CA GLY A 99 -2.51 10.82 -5.40
C GLY A 99 -2.72 10.16 -6.76
N GLY A 100 -3.92 10.27 -7.34
CA GLY A 100 -4.31 9.89 -8.70
C GLY A 100 -4.70 11.11 -9.58
N ASP A 101 -5.08 10.85 -10.84
CA ASP A 101 -5.36 11.88 -11.86
C ASP A 101 -6.78 12.47 -11.82
N CYS A 102 -7.60 12.09 -10.83
CA CYS A 102 -9.03 12.46 -10.75
C CYS A 102 -9.32 13.96 -10.54
N ASP A 103 -8.31 14.74 -10.13
CA ASP A 103 -8.42 16.20 -9.97
C ASP A 103 -7.90 16.99 -11.19
N ILE A 104 -7.50 16.32 -12.28
CA ILE A 104 -7.04 16.97 -13.50
C ILE A 104 -8.26 17.43 -14.33
N PRO A 105 -8.41 18.73 -14.64
CA PRO A 105 -9.41 19.18 -15.59
C PRO A 105 -9.19 18.51 -16.95
N HIS A 106 -10.19 17.78 -17.44
CA HIS A 106 -10.12 16.95 -18.66
C HIS A 106 -9.19 15.73 -18.56
N GLY A 107 -8.88 15.24 -17.36
CA GLY A 107 -8.29 13.91 -17.17
C GLY A 107 -9.23 12.80 -17.66
N GLU A 108 -8.67 11.64 -18.03
CA GLU A 108 -9.46 10.46 -18.41
C GLU A 108 -10.21 9.85 -17.21
N LEU A 109 -9.74 10.12 -16.00
CA LEU A 109 -10.34 9.70 -14.74
C LEU A 109 -10.96 10.93 -14.06
N GLY A 110 -12.24 10.84 -13.71
CA GLY A 110 -12.98 11.86 -12.99
C GLY A 110 -13.06 11.59 -11.49
N PRO A 111 -13.81 12.42 -10.74
CA PRO A 111 -14.09 12.20 -9.31
C PRO A 111 -14.71 10.82 -9.02
N ASP A 112 -15.51 10.30 -9.95
CA ASP A 112 -16.16 8.98 -9.83
C ASP A 112 -15.15 7.82 -9.91
N ASP A 113 -13.96 8.04 -10.47
CA ASP A 113 -12.88 7.07 -10.57
C ASP A 113 -11.89 7.13 -9.39
N CYS A 114 -12.08 8.09 -8.48
CA CYS A 114 -11.18 8.31 -7.36
C CYS A 114 -11.23 7.17 -6.34
N GLN A 115 -10.09 6.49 -6.17
CA GLN A 115 -9.90 5.35 -5.26
C GLN A 115 -9.61 5.76 -3.80
N TRP A 116 -9.76 7.04 -3.46
CA TRP A 116 -9.63 7.50 -2.07
C TRP A 116 -10.73 6.87 -1.21
N TYR A 117 -10.37 6.36 -0.04
CA TYR A 117 -11.28 5.58 0.79
C TYR A 117 -12.60 6.33 1.11
N PRO A 118 -12.61 7.59 1.60
CA PRO A 118 -13.86 8.33 1.79
C PRO A 118 -14.70 8.54 0.53
N ASN A 119 -14.10 8.66 -0.66
CA ASN A 119 -14.86 8.75 -1.92
C ASN A 119 -15.51 7.41 -2.28
N ARG A 120 -14.80 6.30 -2.05
CA ARG A 120 -15.33 4.95 -2.21
C ARG A 120 -16.53 4.72 -1.28
N ILE A 121 -16.41 5.10 -0.01
CA ILE A 121 -17.49 5.05 0.97
C ILE A 121 -18.66 5.95 0.56
N ALA A 122 -18.42 7.18 0.12
CA ALA A 122 -19.50 8.09 -0.29
C ALA A 122 -20.33 7.52 -1.46
N ARG A 123 -19.67 6.91 -2.46
CA ARG A 123 -20.35 6.25 -3.59
C ARG A 123 -21.16 5.04 -3.13
N MET A 124 -20.58 4.22 -2.24
CA MET A 124 -21.29 3.09 -1.64
C MET A 124 -22.53 3.56 -0.88
N GLU A 125 -22.41 4.56 -0.01
CA GLU A 125 -23.54 5.12 0.76
C GLU A 125 -24.58 5.81 -0.13
N GLU A 126 -24.17 6.47 -1.22
CA GLU A 126 -25.10 7.03 -2.20
C GLU A 126 -25.86 5.93 -2.97
N ALA A 127 -25.24 4.79 -3.21
CA ALA A 127 -25.86 3.63 -3.84
C ALA A 127 -26.67 2.77 -2.85
N ARG A 128 -26.53 2.98 -1.53
CA ARG A 128 -27.25 2.23 -0.51
C ARG A 128 -28.76 2.49 -0.64
N PRO A 129 -29.62 1.45 -0.64
CA PRO A 129 -31.07 1.66 -0.64
C PRO A 129 -31.54 2.45 0.59
N ASP A 130 -32.50 3.38 0.41
CA ASP A 130 -32.98 4.32 1.45
C ASP A 130 -33.45 3.67 2.76
N LEU A 131 -33.85 2.39 2.74
CA LEU A 131 -34.37 1.64 3.89
C LEU A 131 -33.44 0.51 4.34
N ALA A 132 -32.25 0.41 3.76
CA ALA A 132 -31.25 -0.55 4.19
C ALA A 132 -30.59 -0.07 5.48
N ASP A 133 -30.38 -0.99 6.40
CA ASP A 133 -29.65 -0.71 7.63
C ASP A 133 -28.20 -0.27 7.32
N THR A 134 -27.69 0.63 8.15
CA THR A 134 -26.29 1.05 8.11
C THR A 134 -25.38 -0.03 8.71
N PRO A 135 -24.06 -0.06 8.39
CA PRO A 135 -23.12 -0.98 9.03
C PRO A 135 -23.17 -0.91 10.56
N ASP A 136 -23.38 0.31 11.05
CA ASP A 136 -23.53 0.69 12.45
C ASP A 136 -24.77 0.09 13.12
N GLU A 137 -25.89 0.01 12.41
CA GLU A 137 -27.13 -0.59 12.90
C GLU A 137 -27.01 -2.12 12.91
N LEU A 138 -26.48 -2.71 11.84
CA LEU A 138 -26.21 -4.15 11.73
C LEU A 138 -25.21 -4.62 12.80
N ALA A 139 -24.16 -3.86 13.05
CA ALA A 139 -23.17 -4.16 14.09
C ALA A 139 -23.79 -4.19 15.49
N ARG A 140 -24.73 -3.28 15.78
CA ARG A 140 -25.42 -3.22 17.09
C ARG A 140 -26.38 -4.40 17.28
N GLU A 141 -27.06 -4.81 16.22
CA GLU A 141 -27.89 -6.01 16.24
C GLU A 141 -27.04 -7.26 16.52
N LEU A 142 -25.96 -7.45 15.76
CA LEU A 142 -25.05 -8.59 15.90
C LEU A 142 -24.30 -8.60 17.23
N ALA A 143 -23.88 -7.44 17.74
CA ALA A 143 -23.25 -7.32 19.05
C ALA A 143 -24.18 -7.77 20.17
N GLY A 144 -25.48 -7.49 20.05
CA GLY A 144 -26.51 -7.98 20.96
C GLY A 144 -26.62 -9.51 20.99
N GLU A 145 -26.39 -10.17 19.85
CA GLU A 145 -26.48 -11.63 19.71
C GLU A 145 -25.18 -12.37 20.06
N ARG A 146 -24.03 -11.81 19.67
CA ARG A 146 -22.72 -12.46 19.73
C ARG A 146 -21.83 -12.01 20.90
N GLY A 147 -22.22 -10.93 21.60
CA GLY A 147 -21.47 -10.39 22.74
C GLY A 147 -20.09 -9.82 22.37
N VAL A 148 -19.97 -9.34 21.13
CA VAL A 148 -18.77 -8.72 20.55
C VAL A 148 -18.84 -7.20 20.65
N ASP A 149 -17.68 -6.54 20.56
CA ASP A 149 -17.65 -5.08 20.49
C ASP A 149 -18.26 -4.59 19.18
N TRP A 150 -19.25 -3.72 19.26
CA TRP A 150 -20.02 -3.24 18.11
C TRP A 150 -19.19 -2.30 17.23
N GLU A 151 -18.23 -1.56 17.80
CA GLU A 151 -17.41 -0.60 17.04
C GLU A 151 -16.43 -1.34 16.11
N GLU A 152 -15.73 -2.37 16.62
CA GLU A 152 -14.89 -3.24 15.78
C GLU A 152 -15.70 -4.03 14.74
N CYS A 153 -16.96 -4.37 15.06
CA CYS A 153 -17.84 -5.06 14.11
C CYS A 153 -18.33 -4.12 13.00
N ALA A 154 -18.61 -2.86 13.30
CA ALA A 154 -19.08 -1.88 12.31
C ALA A 154 -18.02 -1.64 11.22
N ASP A 155 -16.74 -1.47 11.62
CA ASP A 155 -15.63 -1.30 10.68
C ASP A 155 -15.45 -2.53 9.77
N ALA A 156 -15.60 -3.74 10.31
CA ALA A 156 -15.51 -4.97 9.54
C ALA A 156 -16.67 -5.10 8.54
N ILE A 157 -17.90 -4.81 8.98
CA ILE A 157 -19.09 -4.82 8.11
C ILE A 157 -18.93 -3.79 6.99
N GLU A 158 -18.50 -2.56 7.29
CA GLU A 158 -18.24 -1.52 6.28
C GLU A 158 -17.23 -2.02 5.22
N GLY A 159 -16.16 -2.68 5.65
CA GLY A 159 -15.16 -3.27 4.76
C GLY A 159 -15.75 -4.33 3.82
N PHE A 160 -16.53 -5.28 4.35
CA PHE A 160 -17.15 -6.32 3.54
C PHE A 160 -18.20 -5.78 2.56
N GLN A 161 -19.01 -4.82 2.99
CA GLN A 161 -20.00 -4.17 2.14
C GLN A 161 -19.34 -3.38 1.01
N LEU A 162 -18.22 -2.69 1.30
CA LEU A 162 -17.47 -1.95 0.30
C LEU A 162 -16.87 -2.87 -0.76
N GLU A 163 -16.28 -4.00 -0.35
CA GLU A 163 -15.72 -4.98 -1.28
C GLU A 163 -16.81 -5.63 -2.15
N ALA A 164 -17.95 -6.00 -1.55
CA ALA A 164 -19.09 -6.52 -2.30
C ALA A 164 -19.66 -5.48 -3.29
N PHE A 165 -19.80 -4.21 -2.87
CA PHE A 165 -20.27 -3.12 -3.72
C PHE A 165 -19.36 -2.90 -4.94
N GLU A 166 -18.05 -2.86 -4.76
CA GLU A 166 -17.10 -2.62 -5.85
C GLU A 166 -16.96 -3.80 -6.83
N ALA A 167 -17.41 -4.98 -6.41
CA ALA A 167 -17.51 -6.17 -7.25
C ALA A 167 -18.90 -6.32 -7.89
N ASP A 168 -19.77 -5.31 -7.80
CA ASP A 168 -21.17 -5.35 -8.25
C ASP A 168 -21.98 -6.51 -7.62
N GLY A 169 -21.67 -6.86 -6.37
CA GLY A 169 -22.29 -7.98 -5.66
C GLY A 169 -23.79 -7.79 -5.38
N TYR A 170 -24.53 -8.90 -5.41
CA TYR A 170 -25.96 -8.92 -5.14
C TYR A 170 -26.26 -8.61 -3.66
N GLU A 171 -27.21 -7.70 -3.39
CA GLU A 171 -27.61 -7.31 -2.03
C GLU A 171 -26.42 -6.98 -1.10
N TRP A 172 -25.38 -6.34 -1.64
CA TRP A 172 -24.12 -6.03 -0.94
C TRP A 172 -24.32 -5.32 0.41
N TRP A 173 -25.41 -4.54 0.57
CA TRP A 173 -25.73 -3.81 1.81
C TRP A 173 -26.19 -4.71 2.98
N LEU A 174 -26.47 -6.00 2.75
CA LEU A 174 -26.81 -6.98 3.78
C LEU A 174 -25.60 -7.79 4.28
N VAL A 175 -24.45 -7.63 3.64
CA VAL A 175 -23.24 -8.37 3.97
C VAL A 175 -22.75 -7.96 5.36
N THR A 176 -22.50 -8.95 6.23
CA THR A 176 -22.00 -8.73 7.60
C THR A 176 -20.77 -9.56 7.97
N ASP A 177 -20.39 -10.52 7.12
CA ASP A 177 -19.21 -11.35 7.27
C ASP A 177 -18.59 -11.73 5.92
N GLU A 178 -17.37 -12.28 5.96
CA GLU A 178 -16.61 -12.69 4.78
C GLU A 178 -17.35 -13.76 3.93
N PRO A 179 -18.00 -14.79 4.49
CA PRO A 179 -18.81 -15.72 3.71
C PRO A 179 -19.97 -15.04 2.97
N GLY A 180 -20.71 -14.14 3.64
CA GLY A 180 -21.80 -13.39 3.02
C GLY A 180 -21.31 -12.48 1.88
N MET A 181 -20.12 -11.91 2.02
CA MET A 181 -19.47 -11.12 0.97
C MET A 181 -19.18 -11.97 -0.27
N MET A 182 -18.60 -13.16 -0.07
CA MET A 182 -18.31 -14.08 -1.18
C MET A 182 -19.60 -14.55 -1.86
N ASP A 183 -20.65 -14.85 -1.10
CA ASP A 183 -21.95 -15.24 -1.65
C ASP A 183 -22.60 -14.10 -2.45
N SER A 184 -22.50 -12.85 -1.98
CA SER A 184 -22.96 -11.65 -2.69
C SER A 184 -22.26 -11.49 -4.04
N ILE A 185 -20.93 -11.64 -4.08
CA ILE A 185 -20.11 -11.49 -5.29
C ILE A 185 -20.34 -12.64 -6.29
N LEU A 186 -20.53 -13.86 -5.79
CA LEU A 186 -20.67 -15.06 -6.62
C LEU A 186 -22.12 -15.40 -6.99
N HIS A 187 -23.10 -14.55 -6.61
CA HIS A 187 -24.52 -14.81 -6.84
C HIS A 187 -24.82 -15.17 -8.30
N ASP A 188 -24.32 -14.40 -9.26
CA ASP A 188 -24.55 -14.60 -10.70
C ASP A 188 -24.00 -15.95 -11.21
N TYR A 189 -22.91 -16.46 -10.62
CA TYR A 189 -22.34 -17.76 -11.01
C TYR A 189 -23.17 -18.95 -10.52
N ARG A 190 -24.03 -18.77 -9.51
CA ARG A 190 -24.86 -19.85 -8.94
C ARG A 190 -26.18 -20.01 -9.69
N GLU A 191 -26.76 -18.92 -10.20
CA GLU A 191 -28.01 -18.97 -10.98
C GLU A 191 -27.81 -19.67 -12.33
N GLU A 192 -26.66 -19.48 -12.99
CA GLU A 192 -26.34 -20.15 -14.26
C GLU A 192 -26.22 -21.68 -14.14
N GLU A 193 -25.86 -22.22 -12.97
CA GLU A 193 -25.81 -23.67 -12.74
C GLU A 193 -27.19 -24.30 -12.46
N GLU A 194 -28.15 -23.53 -11.94
CA GLU A 194 -29.50 -24.00 -11.63
C GLU A 194 -30.46 -23.92 -12.83
N GLU A 195 -30.30 -22.96 -13.74
CA GLU A 195 -31.11 -22.87 -14.97
C GLU A 195 -30.67 -23.84 -16.08
N GLY A 196 -29.51 -24.50 -15.90
CA GLY A 196 -28.92 -25.45 -16.85
C GLY A 196 -29.22 -26.94 -16.60
N SER A 197 -30.09 -27.29 -15.65
CA SER A 197 -30.37 -28.67 -15.19
C SER A 197 -31.80 -29.14 -15.47
#